data_AF-Q2N168-F1
#
_entry.id   AF-Q2N168-F1
#
_cell.length_a   1.000
_cell.length_b   1.000
_cell.length_c   1.000
_cell.angle_alpha   90.00
_cell.angle_beta   90.00
_cell.angle_gamma   90.00
#
_symmetry.space_group_name_H-M   'P 1'
#
loop_
_entity.id
_entity.type
_entity.pdbx_description
1 polymer ?
#
loop_
_entity_poly.entity_id
_entity_poly.type
_entity_poly.pdbx_seq_one_letter_code
_entity_poly.pdbx_strand_id
1 'polypeptide(L)'
;LMATMLNGAAVMDAALLLIAGNESCPQPQTSEHLAAIEIMKLKHIIILQNKIDLIRDTQAKDQYQEILKFVQGTVAEGAPIIPISAQLKYNIEVICEYISKKIPIPVRDFMSQPRLIVIRS
;
A
#
# COMPACT_ATOMS: atom_id res chain seq x y z
N LEU A 1 -11.05 4.29 14.73
CA LEU A 1 -10.89 3.88 13.32
C LEU A 1 -9.72 2.90 13.09
N MET A 2 -8.61 2.98 13.83
CA MET A 2 -7.51 2.00 13.69
C MET A 2 -7.88 0.56 14.03
N ALA A 3 -8.70 0.31 15.06
CA ALA A 3 -9.05 -1.06 15.46
C ALA A 3 -9.74 -1.84 14.32
N THR A 4 -10.60 -1.18 13.54
CA THR A 4 -11.22 -1.73 12.33
C THR A 4 -10.21 -1.96 11.20
N MET A 5 -9.19 -1.11 11.06
CA MET A 5 -8.11 -1.29 10.08
C MET A 5 -7.24 -2.49 10.43
N LEU A 6 -6.85 -2.65 11.70
CA LEU A 6 -6.05 -3.79 12.18
C LEU A 6 -6.78 -5.14 12.02
N ASN A 7 -8.06 -5.20 12.39
CA ASN A 7 -8.84 -6.42 12.20
C ASN A 7 -8.98 -6.81 10.72
N GLY A 8 -9.14 -5.81 9.84
CA GLY A 8 -9.23 -6.03 8.39
C GLY A 8 -7.90 -6.41 7.76
N ALA A 9 -6.79 -5.79 8.19
CA ALA A 9 -5.48 -6.07 7.61
C ALA A 9 -4.94 -7.47 8.02
N ALA A 10 -5.46 -8.09 9.10
CA ALA A 10 -4.94 -9.35 9.66
C ALA A 10 -5.23 -10.56 8.76
N VAL A 11 -6.16 -10.40 7.83
CA VAL A 11 -6.58 -11.42 6.88
C VAL A 11 -6.09 -11.14 5.46
N MET A 12 -5.32 -10.06 5.25
CA MET A 12 -4.87 -9.64 3.92
C MET A 12 -3.51 -10.25 3.57
N ASP A 13 -3.32 -10.62 2.31
CA ASP A 13 -2.07 -11.18 1.79
C ASP A 13 -1.11 -10.09 1.25
N ALA A 14 -1.65 -8.92 0.91
CA ALA A 14 -0.94 -7.78 0.35
C ALA A 14 -1.57 -6.45 0.79
N ALA A 15 -0.81 -5.37 0.72
CA ALA A 15 -1.25 -4.01 1.04
C ALA A 15 -0.93 -3.00 -0.06
N LEU A 16 -1.85 -2.06 -0.28
CA LEU A 16 -1.64 -0.87 -1.10
C LEU A 16 -1.56 0.34 -0.18
N LEU A 17 -0.39 0.98 -0.11
CA LEU A 17 -0.18 2.20 0.67
C LEU A 17 -0.42 3.42 -0.21
N LEU A 18 -1.57 4.07 -0.02
CA LEU A 18 -1.93 5.28 -0.75
C LEU A 18 -1.35 6.52 -0.07
N ILE A 19 -0.61 7.32 -0.83
CA ILE A 19 -0.02 8.58 -0.40
C ILE A 19 -0.54 9.69 -1.32
N ALA A 20 -1.08 10.76 -0.73
CA ALA A 20 -1.64 11.85 -1.48
C ALA A 20 -0.54 12.79 -2.00
N GLY A 21 -0.49 13.00 -3.32
CA GLY A 21 0.52 13.79 -4.01
C GLY A 21 0.57 15.26 -3.60
N ASN A 22 -0.60 15.79 -3.23
CA ASN A 22 -0.82 17.18 -2.86
C ASN A 22 -0.47 17.50 -1.40
N GLU A 23 -0.06 16.51 -0.61
CA GLU A 23 0.26 16.65 0.82
C GLU A 23 1.72 16.29 1.09
N SER A 24 2.32 16.89 2.11
CA SER A 24 3.69 16.57 2.50
C SER A 24 3.78 15.17 3.07
N CYS A 25 4.81 14.41 2.69
CA CYS A 25 5.10 13.10 3.23
C CYS A 25 6.21 13.21 4.29
N PRO A 26 6.10 12.56 5.47
CA PRO A 26 5.04 11.66 5.93
C PRO A 26 3.88 12.36 6.66
N GLN A 27 2.66 11.88 6.42
CA GLN A 27 1.49 12.21 7.24
C GLN A 27 1.39 11.25 8.45
N PRO A 28 0.80 11.68 9.59
CA PRO A 28 0.64 10.82 10.76
C PRO A 28 -0.07 9.49 10.45
N GLN A 29 -1.08 9.51 9.57
CA GLN A 29 -1.79 8.31 9.15
C GLN A 29 -0.92 7.36 8.32
N THR A 30 -0.05 7.89 7.45
CA THR A 30 0.85 7.07 6.62
C THR A 30 1.88 6.35 7.49
N SER A 31 2.42 7.03 8.50
CA SER A 31 3.31 6.43 9.51
C SER A 31 2.64 5.32 10.31
N GLU A 32 1.41 5.57 10.74
CA GLU A 32 0.64 4.61 11.52
C GLU A 32 0.25 3.36 10.70
N HIS A 33 -0.20 3.55 9.46
CA HIS A 33 -0.51 2.45 8.57
C HIS A 33 0.73 1.61 8.23
N LEU A 34 1.89 2.25 8.03
CA LEU A 34 3.14 1.54 7.80
C LEU A 34 3.56 0.71 9.02
N ALA A 35 3.46 1.26 10.23
CA ALA A 35 3.74 0.54 11.46
C ALA A 35 2.79 -0.66 11.66
N ALA A 36 1.50 -0.50 11.32
CA ALA A 36 0.56 -1.62 11.35
C ALA A 36 0.96 -2.72 10.36
N ILE A 37 1.30 -2.36 9.11
CA ILE A 37 1.75 -3.31 8.08
C ILE A 37 3.01 -4.06 8.53
N GLU A 38 3.94 -3.38 9.21
CA GLU A 38 5.16 -3.98 9.76
C GLU A 38 4.87 -5.02 10.85
N ILE A 39 3.96 -4.72 11.78
CA ILE A 39 3.51 -5.67 12.81
C ILE A 39 2.89 -6.92 12.18
N MET A 40 2.19 -6.73 11.06
CA MET A 40 1.43 -7.79 10.36
C MET A 40 2.31 -8.59 9.40
N LYS A 41 3.56 -8.16 9.17
CA LYS A 41 4.56 -8.83 8.34
C LYS A 41 4.08 -9.12 6.92
N LEU A 42 3.30 -8.20 6.34
CA LEU A 42 2.90 -8.32 4.95
C LEU A 42 4.12 -8.15 4.05
N LYS A 43 4.34 -9.11 3.16
CA LYS A 43 5.51 -9.13 2.25
C LYS A 43 5.24 -8.37 0.96
N HIS A 44 3.98 -8.28 0.55
CA HIS A 44 3.58 -7.70 -0.72
C HIS A 44 2.99 -6.32 -0.48
N ILE A 45 3.81 -5.29 -0.64
CA ILE A 45 3.43 -3.89 -0.45
C ILE A 45 3.65 -3.14 -1.75
N ILE A 46 2.70 -2.30 -2.13
CA ILE A 46 2.80 -1.39 -3.27
C ILE A 46 2.45 -0.01 -2.77
N ILE A 47 3.25 0.99 -3.12
CA ILE A 47 3.01 2.38 -2.74
C ILE A 47 2.41 3.10 -3.94
N LEU A 48 1.31 3.80 -3.71
CA LEU A 48 0.56 4.52 -4.73
C LEU A 48 0.60 6.01 -4.42
N GLN A 49 1.28 6.78 -5.25
CA GLN A 49 1.29 8.23 -5.16
C GLN A 49 0.09 8.76 -5.95
N ASN A 50 -1.01 9.05 -5.25
CA ASN A 50 -2.28 9.47 -5.85
C ASN A 50 -2.35 10.99 -6.04
N LYS A 51 -3.33 11.50 -6.78
CA LYS A 51 -3.57 12.94 -7.03
C LYS A 51 -2.39 13.66 -7.72
N ILE A 52 -1.63 12.95 -8.57
CA ILE A 52 -0.55 13.57 -9.35
C ILE A 52 -1.05 14.65 -10.31
N ASP A 53 -2.35 14.62 -10.64
CA ASP A 53 -3.02 15.62 -11.48
C ASP A 53 -3.09 17.02 -10.85
N LEU A 54 -2.93 17.12 -9.53
CA LEU A 54 -2.99 18.40 -8.79
C LEU A 54 -1.62 19.05 -8.55
N ILE A 55 -0.53 18.38 -8.92
CA ILE A 55 0.84 18.80 -8.62
C ILE A 55 1.69 18.87 -9.89
N ARG A 56 2.80 19.60 -9.82
CA ARG A 56 3.79 19.65 -10.92
C ARG A 56 4.75 18.47 -10.85
N ASP A 57 5.33 18.08 -11.98
CA ASP A 57 6.32 16.99 -12.06
C ASP A 57 7.49 17.15 -11.09
N THR A 58 7.94 18.38 -10.82
CA THR A 58 9.02 18.63 -9.86
C THR A 58 8.59 18.26 -8.45
N GLN A 59 7.40 18.70 -8.02
CA GLN A 59 6.84 18.39 -6.71
C GLN A 59 6.58 16.89 -6.56
N ALA A 60 6.09 16.23 -7.62
CA ALA A 60 5.88 14.78 -7.62
C ALA A 60 7.19 14.01 -7.39
N LYS A 61 8.28 14.46 -8.03
CA LYS A 61 9.62 13.89 -7.86
C LYS A 61 10.20 14.15 -6.47
N ASP A 62 10.03 15.37 -5.95
CA ASP A 62 10.51 15.72 -4.61
C ASP A 62 9.80 14.85 -3.56
N GLN A 63 8.48 14.72 -3.67
CA GLN A 63 7.71 13.86 -2.78
C GLN A 63 8.06 12.37 -2.95
N TYR A 64 8.33 11.90 -4.17
CA TYR A 64 8.84 10.54 -4.38
C TYR A 64 10.13 10.28 -3.60
N GLN A 65 11.04 11.26 -3.54
CA GLN A 65 12.26 11.15 -2.73
C GLN A 65 11.96 11.16 -1.22
N GLU A 66 10.97 11.93 -0.76
CA GLU A 66 10.50 11.89 0.63
C GLU A 66 9.93 10.52 1.01
N ILE A 67 9.11 9.94 0.12
CA ILE A 67 8.55 8.59 0.30
C ILE A 67 9.68 7.56 0.39
N LEU A 68 10.67 7.63 -0.52
CA LEU A 68 11.84 6.72 -0.48
C LEU A 68 12.60 6.80 0.85
N LYS A 69 12.85 8.01 1.35
CA LYS A 69 13.50 8.21 2.65
C LYS A 69 12.65 7.70 3.80
N PHE A 70 11.33 7.87 3.71
CA PHE A 70 10.39 7.44 4.73
C PHE A 70 10.28 5.92 4.83
N VAL A 71 10.33 5.20 3.71
CA VAL A 71 10.26 3.72 3.71
C VAL A 71 11.60 3.04 3.94
N GLN A 72 12.70 3.79 3.89
CA GLN A 72 14.04 3.26 4.15
C GLN A 72 14.13 2.65 5.56
N GLY A 73 14.57 1.39 5.65
CA GLY A 73 14.67 0.67 6.92
C GLY A 73 13.36 0.03 7.41
N THR A 74 12.29 0.05 6.61
CA THR A 74 11.00 -0.56 6.96
C THR A 74 10.67 -1.76 6.05
N VAL A 75 9.60 -2.49 6.36
CA VAL A 75 9.11 -3.59 5.50
C VAL A 75 8.70 -3.15 4.09
N ALA A 76 8.46 -1.85 3.87
CA ALA A 76 8.16 -1.28 2.57
C ALA A 76 9.43 -0.84 1.80
N GLU A 77 10.62 -1.10 2.32
CA GLU A 77 11.87 -0.83 1.60
C GLU A 77 11.93 -1.64 0.29
N GLY A 78 12.17 -0.95 -0.83
CA GLY A 78 12.16 -1.55 -2.15
C GLY A 78 10.77 -1.83 -2.73
N ALA A 79 9.69 -1.44 -2.05
CA ALA A 79 8.35 -1.47 -2.63
C ALA A 79 8.26 -0.52 -3.84
N PRO A 80 7.58 -0.92 -4.92
CA PRO A 80 7.36 -0.05 -6.07
C PRO A 80 6.52 1.16 -5.65
N ILE A 81 6.89 2.35 -6.13
CA ILE A 81 6.08 3.56 -5.98
C ILE A 81 5.51 3.89 -7.36
N ILE A 82 4.19 3.78 -7.51
CA ILE A 82 3.49 4.00 -8.77
C ILE A 82 2.71 5.33 -8.67
N PRO A 83 3.06 6.35 -9.48
CA PRO A 83 2.29 7.59 -9.55
C PRO A 83 1.00 7.37 -10.33
N ILE A 84 -0.14 7.71 -9.74
CA ILE A 84 -1.47 7.56 -10.33
C ILE A 84 -2.33 8.81 -10.15
N SER A 85 -3.30 8.96 -11.04
CA SER A 85 -4.44 9.86 -10.81
C SER A 85 -5.71 9.02 -10.78
N ALA A 86 -6.29 8.84 -9.60
CA ALA A 86 -7.55 8.11 -9.47
C ALA A 86 -8.71 8.82 -10.20
N GLN A 87 -8.68 10.15 -10.30
CA GLN A 87 -9.74 10.95 -10.94
C GLN A 87 -9.69 10.82 -12.47
N LEU A 88 -8.50 10.94 -13.05
CA LEU A 88 -8.30 10.85 -14.51
C LEU A 88 -8.00 9.42 -14.98
N LYS A 89 -7.93 8.47 -14.05
CA LYS A 89 -7.62 7.05 -14.28
C LYS A 89 -6.25 6.79 -14.91
N TYR A 90 -5.30 7.71 -14.74
CA TYR A 90 -3.94 7.52 -15.22
C TYR A 90 -3.20 6.42 -14.44
N ASN A 91 -2.45 5.60 -15.17
CA ASN A 91 -1.59 4.51 -14.65
C ASN A 91 -2.31 3.41 -13.84
N ILE A 92 -3.64 3.34 -13.90
CA ILE A 92 -4.40 2.24 -13.27
C ILE A 92 -4.05 0.89 -13.91
N GLU A 93 -3.85 0.86 -15.23
CA GLU A 93 -3.47 -0.37 -15.95
C GLU A 93 -2.15 -0.96 -15.44
N VAL A 94 -1.18 -0.10 -15.13
CA VAL A 94 0.11 -0.50 -14.56
C VAL A 94 -0.07 -1.14 -13.17
N ILE A 95 -1.00 -0.62 -12.37
CA ILE A 95 -1.34 -1.24 -11.07
C ILE A 95 -1.94 -2.63 -11.30
N CYS A 96 -2.90 -2.76 -12.21
CA CYS A 96 -3.53 -4.05 -12.51
C CYS A 96 -2.51 -5.08 -13.00
N GLU A 97 -1.60 -4.68 -13.89
CA GLU A 97 -0.50 -5.52 -14.34
C GLU A 97 0.42 -5.91 -13.17
N TYR A 98 0.77 -4.96 -12.31
CA TYR A 98 1.64 -5.22 -11.17
C TYR A 98 1.00 -6.20 -10.19
N ILE A 99 -0.26 -5.99 -9.81
CA ILE A 99 -1.01 -6.89 -8.92
C ILE A 99 -1.04 -8.30 -9.52
N SER A 100 -1.35 -8.42 -10.82
CA SER A 100 -1.45 -9.73 -11.47
C SER A 100 -0.12 -10.45 -11.62
N LYS A 101 1.00 -9.73 -11.81
CA LYS A 101 2.32 -10.35 -12.07
C LYS A 101 3.16 -10.53 -10.81
N LYS A 102 3.02 -9.67 -9.81
CA LYS A 102 3.94 -9.59 -8.67
C LYS A 102 3.35 -10.10 -7.36
N ILE A 103 2.03 -10.17 -7.24
CA ILE A 103 1.38 -10.74 -6.06
C ILE A 103 0.99 -12.18 -6.40
N PRO A 104 1.77 -13.18 -5.97
CA PRO A 104 1.41 -14.57 -6.16
C PRO A 104 0.22 -14.94 -5.30
N ILE A 105 -0.54 -15.94 -5.74
CA ILE A 105 -1.59 -16.54 -4.93
C ILE A 105 -0.89 -17.32 -3.81
N PRO A 106 -1.17 -17.04 -2.52
CA PRO A 106 -0.54 -17.78 -1.43
C PRO A 106 -0.98 -19.25 -1.47
N VAL A 107 -0.06 -20.15 -1.13
CA VAL A 107 -0.38 -21.57 -1.00
C VAL A 107 -1.26 -21.75 0.23
N ARG A 108 -2.51 -22.18 0.03
CA ARG A 108 -3.47 -22.45 1.10
C ARG A 108 -3.51 -23.94 1.39
N ASP A 109 -3.58 -24.29 2.67
CA ASP A 109 -3.71 -25.68 3.12
C ASP A 109 -5.20 -26.09 3.17
N PHE A 110 -5.58 -27.00 2.28
CA PHE A 110 -6.95 -27.53 2.18
C PHE A 110 -7.21 -28.76 3.05
N MET A 111 -6.17 -29.35 3.64
CA MET A 111 -6.28 -30.53 4.51
C MET A 111 -6.46 -30.13 5.98
N SER A 112 -5.99 -28.94 6.35
CA SER A 112 -6.16 -28.38 7.70
C SER A 112 -7.63 -28.16 8.07
N GLN A 113 -7.92 -28.15 9.38
CA GLN A 113 -9.26 -27.82 9.86
C GLN A 113 -9.68 -26.42 9.39
N PRO A 114 -10.88 -26.27 8.80
CA PRO A 114 -11.32 -25.00 8.24
C PRO A 114 -11.44 -23.94 9.35
N ARG A 115 -10.84 -22.78 9.12
CA ARG A 115 -10.97 -21.60 9.98
C ARG A 115 -11.57 -20.45 9.17
N LEU A 116 -12.65 -19.87 9.69
CA LEU A 116 -13.30 -18.69 9.11
C LEU A 116 -13.19 -17.54 10.12
N ILE A 117 -12.58 -16.44 9.69
CA ILE A 117 -12.48 -15.21 10.49
C ILE A 117 -13.57 -14.25 9.99
N VAL A 118 -14.57 -13.98 10.82
CA VAL A 118 -15.65 -13.05 10.50
C VAL A 118 -15.20 -11.63 10.86
N ILE A 119 -14.92 -10.82 9.84
CA ILE A 119 -14.50 -9.42 10.00
C ILE A 119 -15.66 -8.41 9.91
N ARG A 120 -16.80 -8.84 9.35
CA ARG A 120 -17.97 -8.02 9.03
C ARG A 120 -19.23 -8.89 9.10
N SER A 121 -20.31 -8.35 9.66
CA SER A 121 -21.65 -8.93 9.63
C SER A 121 -22.54 -8.28 8.58
#